data_AF-A0A535IEK3-F1
#
_entry.id   AF-A0A535IEK3-F1
#
_cell.length_a   1.000
_cell.length_b   1.000
_cell.length_c   1.000
_cell.angle_alpha   90.00
_cell.angle_beta   90.00
_cell.angle_gamma   90.00
#
_symmetry.space_group_name_H-M   'P 1'
#
loop_
_entity.id
_entity.type
_entity.pdbx_description
1 polymer ?
#
loop_
_entity_poly.entity_id
_entity_poly.type
_entity_poly.pdbx_seq_one_letter_code
_entity_poly.pdbx_strand_id
1 'polypeptide(L)' 'MFHQFDAEQVLRAMTTDKKKEQGKIRFVLPLTLGQVVVRADISPEDVKTVLT' A
#
# COMPACT_ATOMS: atom_id res chain seq x y z
N MET A 1 -7.74 19.03 1.70
CA MET A 1 -8.97 18.40 1.18
C MET A 1 -8.64 16.93 1.03
N PHE A 2 -9.16 16.06 1.90
CA PHE A 2 -8.98 14.62 1.72
C PHE A 2 -9.86 14.22 0.54
N HIS A 3 -9.25 13.99 -0.62
CA HIS A 3 -9.94 13.36 -1.72
C HIS A 3 -10.39 11.99 -1.21
N GLN A 4 -11.70 11.74 -1.22
CA GLN A 4 -12.27 10.44 -0.91
C GLN A 4 -11.89 9.51 -2.07
N PHE A 5 -10.69 8.95 -1.99
CA PHE A 5 -10.22 8.01 -2.98
C PHE A 5 -10.93 6.67 -2.73
N ASP A 6 -11.52 6.12 -3.77
CA ASP A 6 -12.09 4.78 -3.71
C ASP A 6 -10.96 3.77 -3.46
N ALA A 7 -11.07 3.00 -2.37
CA ALA A 7 -10.01 2.10 -1.95
C ALA A 7 -9.67 1.03 -3.02
N GLU A 8 -10.66 0.62 -3.81
CA GLU A 8 -10.48 -0.31 -4.93
C GLU A 8 -9.64 0.35 -6.04
N GLN A 9 -9.93 1.60 -6.39
CA GLN A 9 -9.17 2.37 -7.37
C GLN A 9 -7.72 2.60 -6.92
N VAL A 10 -7.50 2.93 -5.64
CA VAL A 10 -6.15 3.10 -5.09
C VAL A 10 -5.38 1.80 -5.16
N LEU A 11 -5.95 0.70 -4.68
CA LEU A 11 -5.30 -0.60 -4.71
C LEU A 11 -4.99 -1.05 -6.15
N ARG A 12 -5.90 -0.82 -7.10
CA ARG A 12 -5.68 -1.09 -8.52
C ARG A 12 -4.53 -0.26 -9.08
N ALA A 13 -4.45 1.03 -8.77
CA ALA A 13 -3.36 1.89 -9.19
C ALA A 13 -2.01 1.41 -8.62
N MET A 14 -1.98 1.00 -7.35
CA MET A 14 -0.78 0.46 -6.70
C MET A 14 -0.30 -0.87 -7.31
N THR A 15 -1.22 -1.73 -7.74
CA THR A 15 -0.87 -3.02 -8.37
C THR A 15 -0.40 -2.89 -9.83
N THR A 16 -0.73 -1.79 -10.50
CA THR A 16 -0.21 -1.49 -11.85
C THR A 16 1.19 -0.88 -11.84
N ASP A 17 1.64 -0.33 -10.71
CA ASP A 17 2.98 0.25 -10.57
C ASP A 17 4.10 -0.82 -10.47
N LYS A 18 5.28 -0.44 -10.97
CA LYS A 18 6.40 -1.23 -11.49
C LYS A 18 7.15 -2.17 -10.52
N LYS A 19 6.63 -2.51 -9.34
CA LYS A 19 7.38 -3.26 -8.29
C LYS A 19 6.92 -4.71 -8.05
N LYS A 20 6.28 -5.34 -9.04
CA LYS A 20 5.91 -6.76 -9.01
C LYS A 20 7.14 -7.67 -9.10
N GLU A 21 7.59 -8.20 -7.97
CA GLU A 21 8.16 -9.55 -7.91
C GLU A 21 7.06 -10.45 -7.35
N GLN A 22 6.63 -11.47 -8.12
CA GLN A 22 5.59 -12.44 -7.72
C GLN A 22 4.20 -11.88 -7.35
N GLY A 23 3.81 -10.71 -7.89
CA GLY A 23 2.43 -10.20 -7.76
C GLY A 23 2.06 -9.54 -6.43
N LYS A 24 3.03 -9.32 -5.54
CA LYS A 24 2.81 -8.64 -4.25
C LYS A 24 3.30 -7.19 -4.26
N ILE A 25 2.56 -6.28 -3.63
CA ILE A 25 2.96 -4.87 -3.47
C ILE A 25 3.99 -4.78 -2.34
N ARG A 26 5.10 -4.07 -2.60
CA ARG A 26 6.09 -3.73 -1.58
C ARG A 26 5.82 -2.34 -1.00
N PHE A 27 5.57 -2.28 0.29
CA PHE A 27 5.36 -1.07 1.07
C PHE A 27 6.64 -0.67 1.80
N VAL A 28 6.93 0.62 1.83
CA VAL A 28 7.90 1.21 2.75
C VAL A 28 7.10 1.78 3.91
N LEU A 29 7.22 1.19 5.09
CA LEU A 29 6.47 1.56 6.28
C LEU A 29 7.41 2.21 7.30
N PRO A 30 7.07 3.38 7.85
CA PRO A 30 7.82 3.95 8.97
C PRO A 30 7.61 3.10 10.22
N LEU A 31 8.68 2.85 10.97
CA LEU A 31 8.62 2.21 12.30
C LEU A 31 8.72 3.27 13.39
N THR A 32 9.75 4.12 13.28
CA THR A 32 10.04 5.24 14.17
C THR A 32 10.65 6.38 13.35
N LEU A 33 10.85 7.54 13.95
CA LEU A 33 11.52 8.65 13.27
C LEU A 33 12.93 8.22 12.83
N GLY A 34 13.19 8.30 11.52
CA GLY A 34 14.47 7.90 10.92
C GLY A 34 14.60 6.40 10.63
N GLN A 35 13.60 5.57 10.95
CA GLN A 35 13.61 4.13 10.65
C GLN A 35 12.41 3.71 9.81
N VAL A 36 12.70 2.97 8.74
CA VAL A 36 11.69 2.41 7.84
C VAL A 36 11.94 0.92 7.60
N VAL A 37 10.88 0.18 7.29
CA VAL A 37 10.93 -1.22 6.90
C VAL A 37 10.25 -1.42 5.55
N VAL A 38 10.79 -2.33 4.73
CA VAL A 38 10.14 -2.77 3.50
C VAL A 38 9.36 -4.05 3.78
N ARG A 39 8.05 -4.04 3.53
CA ARG A 39 7.15 -5.18 3.72
C ARG A 39 6.48 -5.54 2.40
N ALA A 40 6.28 -6.84 2.15
CA ALA A 40 5.64 -7.35 0.93
C ALA A 40 4.45 -8.29 1.25
N ASP A 41 4.16 -8.43 2.54
CA ASP A 41 3.23 -9.36 3.17
C ASP A 41 1.97 -8.65 3.69
N ILE A 42 1.67 -7.46 3.17
CA ILE A 42 0.47 -6.70 3.53
C ILE A 42 -0.72 -7.19 2.69
N SER A 43 -1.84 -7.50 3.36
CA SER A 43 -3.03 -7.97 2.68
C SER A 43 -3.79 -6.81 2.00
N PRO A 44 -4.51 -7.06 0.91
CA PRO A 44 -5.40 -6.06 0.31
C PRO A 44 -6.45 -5.50 1.27
N GLU A 45 -6.91 -6.29 2.24
CA GLU A 45 -7.93 -5.87 3.21
C GLU A 45 -7.36 -4.84 4.18
N ASP A 46 -6.14 -5.03 4.70
CA ASP A 46 -5.47 -4.07 5.57
C ASP A 46 -5.33 -2.70 4.89
N VAL A 47 -5.02 -2.71 3.59
CA VAL A 47 -4.91 -1.49 2.77
C VAL A 47 -6.27 -0.80 2.65
N LYS A 48 -7.36 -1.55 2.45
CA LYS A 48 -8.71 -0.98 2.37
C LYS A 48 -9.14 -0.38 3.71
N THR A 49 -8.82 -1.04 4.83
CA THR A 49 -9.15 -0.55 6.18
C THR A 49 -8.54 0.82 6.47
N VAL A 50 -7.32 1.11 6.01
CA VAL A 50 -6.67 2.41 6.27
C VAL A 50 -7.08 3.53 5.30
N LEU A 51 -7.73 3.19 4.20
CA LEU A 51 -8.20 4.13 3.18
C LEU A 51 -9.66 4.59 3.39
N THR A 52 -10.37 3.98 4.33
CA THR A 52 -11.79 4.26 4.65
C THR A 52 -11.90 5.08 5.93
#